data_AF-A0A964BXT5-F1
#
_entry.id   AF-A0A964BXT5-F1
#
_cell.length_a   1.000
_cell.length_b   1.000
_cell.length_c   1.000
_cell.angle_alpha   90.00
_cell.angle_beta   90.00
_cell.angle_gamma   90.00
#
_symmetry.space_group_name_H-M   'P 1'
#
loop_
_entity.id
_entity.type
_entity.pdbx_description
1 polymer ?
#
loop_
_entity_poly.entity_id
_entity_poly.type
_entity_poly.pdbx_seq_one_letter_code
_entity_poly.pdbx_strand_id
1 'polypeptide(L)' 'MQSMSWLKHNDKPNWAALVDKGPYTYWYKIDEICEICEEVGFEVVSLGSAEQVNQGEMAASGEELLKKQLNGMLYVVCKK' A
#
# COMPACT_ATOMS: atom_id res chain seq x y z
N MET A 1 -21.21 4.84 -4.27
CA MET A 1 -21.37 4.65 -5.73
C MET A 1 -21.06 3.18 -6.02
N GLN A 2 -21.99 2.53 -6.71
CA GLN A 2 -22.14 1.11 -7.06
C GLN A 2 -20.97 0.13 -6.83
N SER A 3 -21.23 -0.90 -6.03
CA SER A 3 -20.49 -2.16 -6.08
C SER A 3 -20.75 -2.83 -7.43
N MET A 4 -19.72 -2.90 -8.27
CA MET A 4 -19.76 -3.70 -9.48
C MET A 4 -19.89 -5.17 -9.04
N SER A 5 -21.03 -5.81 -9.31
CA SER A 5 -21.26 -7.20 -8.92
C SER A 5 -20.36 -8.12 -9.75
N TRP A 6 -19.20 -8.47 -9.20
CA TRP A 6 -18.18 -9.34 -9.82
C TRP A 6 -18.71 -10.70 -10.29
N LEU A 7 -19.92 -11.10 -9.89
CA LEU A 7 -20.62 -12.30 -10.33
C LEU A 7 -20.88 -12.32 -11.85
N LYS A 8 -20.99 -11.15 -12.49
CA LYS A 8 -21.26 -11.03 -13.93
C LYS A 8 -20.27 -10.06 -14.58
N HIS A 9 -19.56 -10.53 -15.60
CA HIS A 9 -18.68 -9.68 -16.41
C HIS A 9 -19.11 -9.79 -17.88
N ASN A 10 -19.43 -8.65 -18.50
CA ASN A 10 -19.90 -8.56 -19.89
C ASN A 10 -21.04 -9.57 -20.21
N ASP A 11 -22.08 -9.54 -19.38
CA ASP A 11 -23.25 -10.43 -19.43
C ASP A 11 -23.01 -11.94 -19.27
N LYS A 12 -21.78 -12.37 -18.99
CA LYS A 12 -21.43 -13.77 -18.72
C LYS A 12 -21.14 -13.99 -17.24
N PRO A 13 -21.45 -15.18 -16.68
CA PRO A 13 -21.07 -15.52 -15.31
C PRO A 13 -19.55 -15.53 -15.17
N ASN A 14 -19.03 -14.83 -14.16
CA ASN A 14 -17.62 -14.78 -13.86
C ASN A 14 -17.28 -15.86 -12.83
N TRP A 15 -17.01 -17.08 -13.28
CA TRP A 15 -16.64 -18.19 -12.41
C TRP A 15 -15.33 -17.94 -11.64
N ALA A 16 -14.47 -17.04 -12.14
CA ALA A 16 -13.27 -16.61 -11.42
C ALA A 16 -13.59 -15.78 -10.18
N ALA A 17 -14.83 -15.27 -10.01
CA ALA A 17 -15.26 -14.64 -8.76
C ALA A 17 -15.50 -15.64 -7.61
N LEU A 18 -15.65 -16.94 -7.92
CA LEU A 18 -15.73 -18.00 -6.90
C LEU A 18 -14.36 -18.54 -6.49
N VAL A 19 -13.32 -18.18 -7.25
CA VAL A 19 -11.94 -18.51 -6.93
C VAL A 19 -11.35 -17.28 -6.27
N ASP A 20 -10.78 -17.42 -5.08
CA ASP A 20 -10.15 -16.32 -4.34
C ASP A 20 -8.84 -15.87 -5.04
N LYS A 21 -9.02 -15.19 -6.15
CA LYS A 21 -7.99 -14.65 -7.06
C LYS A 21 -8.36 -13.22 -7.48
N GLY A 22 -8.88 -12.45 -6.54
CA GLY A 22 -9.08 -11.01 -6.72
C GLY A 22 -7.75 -10.24 -6.60
N PRO A 23 -7.71 -8.96 -7.00
CA PRO A 23 -6.64 -8.09 -6.54
C PRO A 23 -6.75 -8.05 -5.02
N TYR A 24 -5.78 -8.64 -4.32
CA TYR A 24 -5.73 -8.57 -2.88
C TYR A 24 -5.56 -7.08 -2.52
N THR A 25 -6.63 -6.42 -2.09
CA THR A 25 -6.53 -5.17 -1.34
C THR A 25 -5.99 -5.54 0.04
N TYR A 26 -4.72 -5.96 0.08
CA TYR A 26 -4.04 -6.28 1.32
C TYR A 26 -3.68 -4.95 1.97
N TRP A 27 -4.28 -4.71 3.13
CA TRP A 27 -3.97 -3.54 3.93
C TRP A 27 -2.66 -3.80 4.66
N TYR A 28 -1.55 -3.48 4.00
CA TYR A 28 -0.23 -3.54 4.62
C TYR A 28 -0.14 -2.57 5.80
N LYS A 29 0.40 -3.05 6.91
CA LYS A 29 0.98 -2.17 7.93
C LYS A 29 2.26 -1.57 7.38
N ILE A 30 2.58 -0.35 7.82
CA ILE A 30 3.81 0.32 7.40
C ILE A 30 5.06 -0.46 7.81
N ASP A 31 5.02 -1.09 8.98
CA ASP A 31 6.12 -1.92 9.46
C ASP A 31 6.37 -3.11 8.52
N GLU A 32 5.30 -3.76 8.02
CA GLU A 32 5.41 -4.86 7.05
C GLU A 32 6.09 -4.39 5.75
N ILE A 33 5.83 -3.15 5.30
CA ILE A 33 6.47 -2.62 4.09
C ILE A 33 7.97 -2.44 4.30
N CYS A 34 8.37 -1.96 5.49
CA CYS A 34 9.78 -1.80 5.84
C CYS A 34 10.48 -3.16 5.90
N GLU A 35 9.87 -4.13 6.59
CA GLU A 35 10.37 -5.51 6.69
C GLU A 35 10.54 -6.15 5.30
N ILE A 36 9.54 -6.02 4.41
CA ILE A 36 9.62 -6.57 3.04
C ILE A 36 10.75 -5.93 2.25
N CYS A 37 10.97 -4.62 2.39
CA CYS A 37 12.07 -3.93 1.71
C CYS A 37 13.43 -4.45 2.21
N GLU A 38 13.58 -4.61 3.52
CA GLU A 38 14.78 -5.13 4.17
C GLU A 38 15.06 -6.60 3.79
N GLU A 39 14.03 -7.45 3.74
CA GLU A 39 14.16 -8.86 3.31
C GLU A 39 14.69 -8.99 1.87
N VAL A 40 14.35 -8.04 1.00
CA VAL A 40 14.85 -8.01 -0.39
C VAL A 40 16.26 -7.38 -0.48
N GLY A 41 16.81 -6.90 0.64
CA GLY A 41 18.13 -6.31 0.75
C GLY A 41 18.18 -4.82 0.43
N PHE A 42 17.06 -4.11 0.57
CA PHE A 42 17.03 -2.65 0.51
C PHE A 42 17.15 -2.05 1.92
N GLU A 43 17.93 -0.98 2.04
CA GLU A 43 17.93 -0.13 3.22
C GLU A 43 16.89 0.97 3.05
N VAL A 44 15.93 1.05 3.97
CA VAL A 44 14.89 2.08 3.96
C VAL A 44 15.47 3.37 4.54
N VAL A 45 15.55 4.43 3.72
CA VAL A 45 16.18 5.71 4.09
C VAL A 45 15.15 6.73 4.58
N SER A 46 13.97 6.74 3.97
CA SER A 46 12.89 7.64 4.37
C SER A 46 11.54 7.17 3.85
N LEU A 47 10.48 7.53 4.56
CA LEU A 47 9.09 7.24 4.19
C LEU A 47 8.22 8.47 4.38
N GLY A 48 7.18 8.60 3.57
CA GLY A 48 6.27 9.75 3.59
C GLY A 48 4.93 9.44 2.93
N SER A 49 3.82 9.89 3.50
CA SER A 49 2.55 9.96 2.78
C SER A 49 2.58 11.06 1.73
N ALA A 50 1.67 11.04 0.76
CA ALA A 50 1.57 12.06 -0.28
C ALA A 50 1.47 13.48 0.30
N GLU A 51 0.76 13.65 1.41
CA GLU A 51 0.66 14.92 2.12
C GLU A 51 1.99 15.35 2.75
N GLN A 52 2.68 14.43 3.43
CA GLN A 52 3.97 14.68 4.07
C GLN A 52 5.05 15.03 3.04
N VAL A 53 5.10 14.29 1.94
CA VAL A 53 6.02 14.57 0.82
C VAL A 53 5.79 15.95 0.24
N ASN A 54 4.53 16.35 0.05
CA ASN A 54 4.19 17.70 -0.43
C ASN A 54 4.57 18.80 0.57
N GLN A 55 4.59 18.50 1.87
CA GLN A 55 5.04 19.41 2.93
C GLN A 55 6.57 19.43 3.08
N GLY A 56 7.30 18.60 2.33
CA GLY A 56 8.76 18.45 2.46
C GLY A 56 9.19 17.71 3.72
N GLU A 57 8.26 17.00 4.37
CA GLU A 57 8.49 16.24 5.58
C GLU A 57 8.53 14.75 5.24
N MET A 58 9.59 14.06 5.61
CA MET A 58 9.65 12.60 5.53
C MET A 58 10.19 12.04 6.84
N ALA A 59 9.65 10.90 7.24
CA ALA A 59 10.01 10.17 8.45
C ALA A 59 11.18 9.23 8.17
N ALA A 60 12.06 9.03 9.15
CA ALA A 60 13.13 8.04 9.07
C ALA A 60 12.65 6.63 9.45
N SER A 61 11.49 6.52 10.10
CA SER A 61 10.92 5.24 10.56
C SER A 61 9.40 5.20 10.47
N GLY A 62 8.85 3.99 10.48
CA GLY A 62 7.39 3.76 10.45
C GLY A 62 6.69 4.40 11.64
N GLU A 63 7.31 4.36 12.83
CA GLU A 63 6.81 4.97 14.05
C GLU A 63 6.67 6.49 13.93
N GLU A 64 7.66 7.17 13.33
CA GLU A 64 7.60 8.62 13.09
C GLU A 64 6.51 9.00 12.11
N LEU A 65 6.33 8.18 11.08
CA LEU A 65 5.30 8.37 10.06
C LEU A 65 3.88 8.26 10.67
N LEU A 66 3.69 7.31 11.59
CA LEU A 66 2.42 7.04 12.28
C LEU A 66 2.02 8.12 13.31
N LYS A 67 2.95 8.99 13.73
CA LYS A 67 2.62 10.14 14.61
C LYS A 67 1.72 11.17 13.93
N LYS A 68 1.70 11.18 12.59
CA LYS A 68 0.84 12.06 11.78
C LYS A 68 -0.18 11.21 11.02
N GLN A 69 -1.30 11.82 10.68
CA GLN A 69 -2.34 11.13 9.92
C GLN A 69 -1.82 10.79 8.52
N LEU A 70 -2.00 9.54 8.11
CA LEU A 70 -1.64 9.07 6.78
C LEU A 70 -2.75 9.41 5.82
N ASN A 71 -2.41 10.09 4.72
CA ASN A 71 -3.37 10.49 3.72
C ASN A 71 -2.81 10.22 2.31
N GLY A 72 -3.59 9.51 1.50
CA GLY A 72 -3.21 9.15 0.13
C GLY A 72 -2.18 8.03 0.06
N MET A 73 -1.29 8.12 -0.93
CA MET A 73 -0.26 7.10 -1.21
C MET A 73 0.92 7.20 -0.25
N LEU A 74 1.52 6.06 0.09
CA LEU A 74 2.79 5.98 0.80
C LEU A 74 3.94 5.92 -0.20
N TYR A 75 4.96 6.74 0.03
CA TYR A 75 6.22 6.72 -0.69
C TYR A 75 7.33 6.22 0.24
N VAL A 76 8.17 5.34 -0.28
CA VAL A 76 9.33 4.79 0.45
C VAL A 76 10.56 4.98 -0.42
N VAL A 77 11.59 5.58 0.15
CA VAL A 77 12.90 5.78 -0.49
C VAL A 77 13.84 4.72 0.05
N CYS A 78 14.35 3.90 -0.86
CA CYS A 78 15.24 2.80 -0.54
C CYS A 78 16.59 2.98 -1.22
N LYS A 79 17.65 2.50 -0.56
CA LYS A 79 18.99 2.35 -1.11
C LYS A 79 19.37 0.87 -1.20
N LYS A 80 20.23 0.53 -2.15
CA LYS A 80 20.82 -0.80 -2.31
C LYS A 80 22.34 -0.72 -2.18
#